data_AF-A0A1G9J0A4-F1
#
_entry.id   AF-A0A1G9J0A4-F1
#
_cell.length_a   1.000
_cell.length_b   1.000
_cell.length_c   1.000
_cell.angle_alpha   90.00
_cell.angle_beta   90.00
_cell.angle_gamma   90.00
#
_symmetry.space_group_name_H-M   'P 1'
#
loop_
_entity.id
_entity.type
_entity.pdbx_description
1 polymer ?
#
loop_
_entity_poly.entity_id
_entity_poly.type
_entity_poly.pdbx_seq_one_letter_code
_entity_poly.pdbx_strand_id
1 'polypeptide(L)'
;APVHHRLPDRIRAHAMICFLALILYRVMRMRLKAKGQSASPRTALDLLARIQRHTTHIGTKTFTGTSRSQPEQLNLFEALNIPKPA
;
A
#
# COMPACT_ATOMS: atom_id res chain seq x y z
N ALA A 1 26.54 19.25 -19.27
CA ALA A 1 25.14 19.20 -19.75
C ALA A 1 24.24 19.82 -18.67
N PRO A 2 23.27 20.70 -19.00
CA PRO A 2 22.45 21.33 -17.97
C PRO A 2 21.46 20.29 -17.42
N VAL A 3 21.46 20.10 -16.10
CA VAL A 3 20.55 19.17 -15.43
C VAL A 3 19.19 19.86 -15.28
N HIS A 4 18.22 19.45 -16.09
CA HIS A 4 16.86 19.99 -16.16
C HIS A 4 15.97 19.63 -14.94
N HIS A 5 16.52 19.58 -13.72
CA HIS A 5 15.78 19.19 -12.52
C HIS A 5 14.81 20.26 -11.99
N ARG A 6 14.91 21.51 -12.47
CA ARG A 6 14.09 22.65 -12.02
C ARG A 6 13.05 23.14 -13.05
N LEU A 7 12.62 22.28 -13.98
CA LEU A 7 11.52 22.67 -14.88
C LEU A 7 10.24 22.91 -14.06
N PRO A 8 9.50 24.02 -14.30
CA PRO A 8 8.26 24.34 -13.58
C PRO A 8 7.27 23.17 -13.54
N ASP A 9 7.17 22.43 -14.64
CA ASP A 9 6.27 21.27 -14.74
C ASP A 9 6.67 20.11 -13.83
N ARG A 10 7.97 19.84 -13.70
CA ARG A 10 8.48 18.80 -12.79
C ARG A 10 8.24 19.17 -11.33
N ILE A 11 8.38 20.45 -10.99
CA ILE A 11 8.10 20.96 -9.64
C ILE A 11 6.61 20.80 -9.32
N ARG A 12 5.72 21.21 -10.24
CA ARG A 12 4.26 21.03 -10.08
C ARG A 12 3.88 19.56 -9.92
N ALA A 13 4.42 18.68 -10.77
CA ALA A 13 4.16 17.24 -10.70
C ALA A 13 4.62 16.64 -9.36
N HIS A 14 5.83 16.97 -8.90
CA HIS A 14 6.34 16.49 -7.62
C HIS A 14 5.48 16.96 -6.45
N ALA A 15 5.14 18.25 -6.41
CA ALA A 15 4.28 18.81 -5.36
C ALA A 15 2.93 18.10 -5.30
N MET A 16 2.31 17.82 -6.46
CA MET A 16 1.05 17.09 -6.53
C MET A 16 1.20 15.65 -6.02
N ILE A 17 2.23 14.92 -6.44
CA ILE A 17 2.49 13.55 -5.98
C ILE A 17 2.73 13.52 -4.46
N CYS A 18 3.52 14.45 -3.93
CA CYS A 18 3.76 14.57 -2.49
C CYS A 18 2.47 14.89 -1.72
N PHE A 19 1.62 15.76 -2.26
CA PHE A 19 0.33 16.09 -1.64
C PHE A 19 -0.60 14.88 -1.59
N LEU A 20 -0.72 14.13 -2.69
CA LEU A 20 -1.48 12.88 -2.74
C LEU A 20 -0.95 11.85 -1.74
N ALA A 21 0.37 11.66 -1.69
CA ALA A 21 1.01 10.76 -0.72
C ALA A 21 0.73 11.19 0.73
N LEU A 22 0.76 12.48 1.04
CA LEU A 22 0.44 13.02 2.36
C LEU A 22 -1.02 12.76 2.73
N ILE A 23 -1.97 12.98 1.81
CA ILE A 23 -3.39 12.68 2.03
C ILE A 23 -3.57 11.20 2.33
N LEU A 24 -3.01 10.31 1.50
CA LEU A 24 -3.08 8.86 1.72
C LEU A 24 -2.54 8.48 3.10
N TYR A 25 -1.36 8.99 3.47
CA TYR A 25 -0.78 8.76 4.78
C TYR A 25 -1.69 9.23 5.93
N ARG A 26 -2.30 10.42 5.80
CA ARG A 26 -3.20 10.99 6.82
C ARG A 26 -4.48 10.19 6.96
N VAL A 27 -5.11 9.79 5.85
CA VAL A 27 -6.31 8.95 5.85
C VAL A 27 -6.01 7.59 6.47
N MET A 28 -4.90 6.95 6.11
CA MET A 28 -4.47 5.70 6.74
C MET A 28 -4.27 5.88 8.24
N ARG A 29 -3.56 6.93 8.69
CA ARG A 29 -3.32 7.18 10.11
C ARG A 29 -4.62 7.39 10.89
N MET A 30 -5.55 8.15 10.32
CA MET A 30 -6.86 8.39 10.90
C MET A 30 -7.65 7.08 11.08
N ARG A 31 -7.71 6.24 10.04
CA ARG A 31 -8.41 4.95 10.07
C ARG A 31 -7.80 3.98 11.08
N LEU A 32 -6.47 3.84 11.08
CA LEU A 32 -5.75 3.02 12.04
C LEU A 32 -6.04 3.46 13.50
N LYS A 33 -5.95 4.77 13.77
CA LYS A 33 -6.23 5.32 15.11
C LYS A 33 -7.67 5.09 15.54
N ALA A 34 -8.64 5.29 14.65
CA ALA A 34 -10.06 5.07 14.94
C ALA A 34 -10.38 3.61 15.32
N LYS A 35 -9.54 2.67 14.89
CA LYS A 35 -9.66 1.24 15.17
C LYS A 35 -8.70 0.77 16.27
N GLY A 36 -8.12 1.70 17.03
CA GLY A 36 -7.23 1.39 18.15
C GLY A 36 -5.88 0.80 17.74
N GLN A 37 -5.49 0.87 16.46
CA GLN A 37 -4.23 0.32 16.01
C GLN A 37 -3.05 1.24 16.31
N SER A 38 -2.01 0.66 16.90
CA SER A 38 -0.75 1.35 17.23
C SER A 38 0.19 1.49 16.04
N ALA A 39 0.00 0.68 15.00
CA ALA A 39 0.84 0.69 13.80
C ALA A 39 0.83 2.06 13.10
N SER A 40 2.01 2.51 12.67
CA SER A 40 2.10 3.67 11.77
C SER A 40 1.65 3.27 10.34
N PRO A 41 1.23 4.22 9.49
CA PRO A 41 0.93 3.91 8.08
C PRO A 41 2.10 3.24 7.35
N ARG A 42 3.35 3.61 7.68
CA ARG A 42 4.55 2.96 7.13
C ARG A 42 4.63 1.50 7.56
N THR A 43 4.53 1.24 8.86
CA THR A 43 4.55 -0.12 9.43
C THR A 43 3.42 -0.98 8.85
N ALA A 44 2.22 -0.42 8.70
CA ALA A 44 1.10 -1.11 8.10
C ALA A 44 1.39 -1.49 6.64
N LEU A 45 1.94 -0.58 5.83
CA LEU A 45 2.35 -0.89 4.45
C LEU A 45 3.45 -1.94 4.40
N ASP A 46 4.45 -1.88 5.29
CA ASP A 46 5.54 -2.87 5.35
C ASP A 46 5.00 -4.27 5.69
N LEU A 47 3.99 -4.38 6.56
CA LEU A 47 3.33 -5.64 6.88
C LEU A 47 2.50 -6.16 5.71
N LEU A 48 1.70 -5.29 5.07
CA LEU A 48 0.85 -5.67 3.93
C LEU A 48 1.67 -6.04 2.69
N ALA A 49 2.82 -5.38 2.45
CA ALA A 49 3.72 -5.67 1.34
C ALA A 49 4.33 -7.09 1.37
N ARG A 50 4.25 -7.78 2.51
CA ARG A 50 4.68 -9.18 2.64
C ARG A 50 3.70 -10.16 2.00
N ILE A 51 2.46 -9.74 1.73
CA ILE A 51 1.47 -10.59 1.04
C ILE A 51 1.86 -10.67 -0.42
N GLN A 52 2.14 -11.88 -0.88
CA GLN A 52 2.52 -12.17 -2.26
C GLN A 52 1.34 -12.76 -3.02
N ARG A 53 1.18 -12.38 -4.28
CA ARG A 53 0.27 -13.06 -5.22
C ARG A 53 1.11 -13.94 -6.13
N HIS A 54 0.78 -15.22 -6.18
CA HIS A 54 1.45 -16.22 -6.98
C HIS A 54 0.55 -16.66 -8.13
N THR A 55 1.12 -16.77 -9.32
CA THR A 55 0.52 -17.42 -10.48
C THR A 55 1.41 -18.58 -10.87
N THR A 56 0.86 -19.79 -10.92
CA THR A 56 1.59 -21.01 -11.29
C THR A 56 0.89 -21.70 -12.45
N HIS A 57 1.69 -22.29 -13.35
CA HIS A 57 1.20 -23.03 -14.51
C HIS A 57 1.61 -24.50 -14.36
N ILE A 58 0.63 -25.41 -14.44
CA ILE A 58 0.84 -26.86 -14.37
C ILE A 58 0.16 -27.49 -15.59
N GLY A 59 0.97 -27.90 -16.57
CA GLY A 59 0.47 -28.32 -17.88
C GLY A 59 -0.33 -27.20 -18.55
N THR A 60 -1.59 -27.45 -18.88
CA THR A 60 -2.52 -26.47 -19.47
C THR A 60 -3.30 -25.65 -18.43
N LYS A 61 -3.13 -25.93 -17.13
CA LYS A 61 -3.88 -25.26 -16.06
C LYS A 61 -3.07 -24.11 -15.46
N THR A 62 -3.76 -23.00 -15.19
CA THR A 62 -3.22 -21.86 -14.46
C THR A 62 -3.88 -21.78 -13.10
N PHE A 63 -3.07 -21.62 -12.05
CA PHE A 63 -3.52 -21.43 -10.68
C PHE A 63 -3.06 -20.06 -10.21
N THR A 64 -3.96 -19.35 -9.54
CA THR A 64 -3.66 -18.08 -8.87
C THR A 64 -3.98 -18.21 -7.39
N GLY A 65 -3.12 -17.70 -6.53
CA GLY A 65 -3.37 -17.67 -5.10
C GLY A 65 -2.50 -16.64 -4.39
N THR A 66 -2.92 -16.25 -3.19
CA THR A 66 -2.10 -15.39 -2.33
C THR A 66 -1.40 -16.20 -1.25
N SER A 67 -0.21 -15.74 -0.84
CA SER A 67 0.44 -16.23 0.36
C SER A 67 -0.51 -16.16 1.57
N ARG A 68 -0.43 -17.12 2.48
CA ARG A 68 -1.28 -17.15 3.68
C ARG A 68 -1.14 -15.84 4.46
N SER A 69 -2.23 -15.07 4.54
CA SER A 69 -2.26 -13.83 5.31
C SER A 69 -2.26 -14.12 6.81
N GLN A 70 -1.42 -13.41 7.55
CA GLN A 70 -1.33 -13.51 9.01
C GLN A 70 -2.48 -12.72 9.69
N PRO A 71 -2.89 -13.09 10.92
CA PRO A 71 -3.96 -12.39 11.63
C PRO A 71 -3.71 -10.88 11.77
N GLU A 72 -2.47 -10.48 12.03
CA GLU A 72 -2.06 -9.07 12.09
C GLU A 72 -2.35 -8.33 10.77
N GLN A 73 -2.06 -8.96 9.63
CA GLN A 73 -2.33 -8.37 8.31
C GLN A 73 -3.84 -8.26 8.04
N LEU A 74 -4.62 -9.28 8.41
CA LEU A 74 -6.08 -9.27 8.25
C LEU A 74 -6.73 -8.16 9.09
N ASN A 75 -6.24 -7.94 10.31
CA ASN A 75 -6.68 -6.84 11.17
C ASN A 75 -6.35 -5.47 10.56
N LEU A 76 -5.24 -5.34 9.83
CA LEU A 76 -4.92 -4.10 9.10
C LEU A 76 -5.88 -3.83 7.94
N PHE A 77 -6.32 -4.84 7.18
CA PHE A 77 -7.33 -4.65 6.14
C PHE A 77 -8.65 -4.11 6.71
N GLU A 78 -9.10 -4.69 7.84
CA GLU A 78 -10.29 -4.21 8.54
C GLU A 78 -10.08 -2.79 9.08
N ALA A 79 -8.94 -2.53 9.73
CA ALA A 79 -8.64 -1.24 10.31
C ALA A 79 -8.57 -0.12 9.25
N LEU A 80 -8.06 -0.44 8.07
CA LEU A 80 -7.97 0.47 6.93
C LEU A 80 -9.28 0.53 6.11
N ASN A 81 -10.30 -0.25 6.46
CA ASN A 81 -11.57 -0.37 5.73
C ASN A 81 -11.36 -0.65 4.23
N ILE A 82 -10.61 -1.72 3.94
CA ILE A 82 -10.33 -2.21 2.59
C ILE A 82 -10.63 -3.71 2.50
N PRO A 83 -11.00 -4.23 1.32
CA PRO A 83 -11.30 -5.65 1.16
C PRO A 83 -10.07 -6.51 1.44
N LYS A 84 -10.29 -7.68 2.04
CA LYS A 84 -9.24 -8.70 2.21
C LYS A 84 -8.82 -9.22 0.82
N PRO A 85 -7.55 -9.63 0.66
CA PRO A 85 -7.08 -10.22 -0.59
C PRO A 85 -7.82 -11.54 -0.85
N ALA A 86 -8.12 -11.80 -2.13
CA ALA A 86 -8.80 -13.00 -2.62
C ALA A 86 -7.83 -14.17 -2.82
#